data_AF-A0A355AQ91-F1
#
_entry.id   AF-A0A355AQ91-F1
#
_cell.length_a   1.000
_cell.length_b   1.000
_cell.length_c   1.000
_cell.angle_alpha   90.00
_cell.angle_beta   90.00
_cell.angle_gamma   90.00
#
_symmetry.space_group_name_H-M   'P 1'
#
loop_
_entity.id
_entity.type
_entity.pdbx_description
1 polymer ?
#
loop_
_entity_poly.entity_id
_entity_poly.type
_entity_poly.pdbx_seq_one_letter_code
_entity_poly.pdbx_strand_id
1 'polypeptide(L)' 'MARQAKSRIGDFEKSLKELETIVVRMEEGDQSLEASLKDFERGMALAQICRSSLDAAEQKVQTLIEKNGELQTEPFEPQD' A
#
# COMPACT_ATOMS: atom_id res chain seq x y z
N MET A 1 5.13 -21.75 1.98
CA MET A 1 4.90 -20.34 2.38
C MET A 1 5.22 -19.31 1.29
N ALA A 2 6.22 -19.51 0.43
CA ALA A 2 6.58 -18.55 -0.65
C ALA A 2 5.44 -18.21 -1.64
N ARG A 3 4.58 -19.18 -1.96
CA ARG A 3 3.45 -18.99 -2.90
C ARG A 3 2.42 -17.96 -2.40
N GLN A 4 2.20 -17.90 -1.09
CA GLN A 4 1.20 -17.04 -0.47
C GLN A 4 1.70 -15.59 -0.33
N ALA A 5 3.01 -15.40 -0.11
CA ALA A 5 3.64 -14.08 -0.13
C ALA A 5 3.62 -13.47 -1.54
N LYS A 6 3.89 -14.29 -2.57
CA LYS A 6 3.85 -13.85 -3.98
C LYS A 6 2.45 -13.42 -4.43
N SER A 7 1.40 -14.07 -3.92
CA SER A 7 0.01 -13.66 -4.17
C SER A 7 -0.28 -12.29 -3.58
N ARG A 8 0.07 -12.05 -2.30
CA ARG A 8 -0.20 -10.74 -1.66
C ARG A 8 0.54 -9.58 -2.32
N ILE A 9 1.77 -9.80 -2.77
CA ILE A 9 2.54 -8.79 -3.52
C ILE A 9 1.85 -8.49 -4.86
N GLY A 10 1.44 -9.53 -5.59
CA GLY A 10 0.73 -9.35 -6.86
C GLY A 10 -0.63 -8.66 -6.69
N ASP A 11 -1.31 -8.85 -5.56
CA ASP A 11 -2.57 -8.17 -5.27
C ASP A 11 -2.34 -6.69 -4.90
N PHE A 12 -1.29 -6.38 -4.15
CA PHE A 12 -0.87 -5.00 -3.88
C PHE A 12 -0.52 -4.24 -5.17
N GLU A 13 0.34 -4.80 -6.03
CA GLU A 13 0.75 -4.16 -7.29
C GLU A 13 -0.45 -3.88 -8.21
N LYS A 14 -1.41 -4.79 -8.26
CA LYS A 14 -2.64 -4.59 -9.02
C LYS A 14 -3.48 -3.45 -8.44
N SER A 15 -3.70 -3.44 -7.12
CA SER A 15 -4.47 -2.39 -6.47
C SER A 15 -3.83 -1.01 -6.62
N LEU A 16 -2.50 -0.93 -6.51
CA LEU A 16 -1.75 0.29 -6.70
C LEU A 16 -1.90 0.81 -8.14
N LYS A 17 -1.72 -0.07 -9.13
CA LYS A 17 -1.85 0.30 -10.54
C LYS A 17 -3.25 0.78 -10.91
N GLU A 18 -4.27 0.15 -10.34
CA GLU A 18 -5.66 0.59 -10.52
C GLU A 18 -5.90 1.97 -9.91
N LEU A 19 -5.34 2.21 -8.71
CA LEU A 19 -5.44 3.50 -8.03
C LEU A 19 -4.76 4.62 -8.84
N GLU A 20 -3.55 4.38 -9.35
CA GLU A 20 -2.84 5.32 -10.24
C GLU A 20 -3.68 5.66 -11.47
N THR A 21 -4.32 4.66 -12.07
CA THR A 21 -5.19 4.88 -13.24
C THR A 21 -6.40 5.75 -12.89
N ILE A 22 -7.00 5.54 -11.71
CA ILE A 22 -8.12 6.37 -11.23
C ILE A 22 -7.66 7.81 -11.01
N VAL A 23 -6.51 8.02 -10.36
CA VAL A 23 -5.97 9.36 -10.11
C VAL A 23 -5.76 10.11 -11.42
N VAL A 24 -5.13 9.47 -12.42
CA VAL A 24 -4.95 10.08 -13.75
C VAL A 24 -6.28 10.49 -14.37
N ARG A 25 -7.30 9.61 -14.35
CA ARG A 25 -8.63 9.94 -14.87
C ARG A 25 -9.30 11.10 -14.13
N MET A 26 -9.14 11.16 -12.82
CA MET A 26 -9.69 12.25 -12.01
C MET A 26 -8.99 13.58 -12.29
N GLU A 27 -7.69 13.56 -12.58
CA GLU A 27 -6.89 14.74 -12.94
C GLU A 27 -7.21 15.27 -14.35
N GLU A 28 -7.62 14.40 -15.29
CA GLU A 28 -8.04 14.79 -16.64
C GLU A 28 -9.32 15.65 -16.63
N GLY A 29 -10.20 15.46 -15.65
CA GLY A 29 -11.35 16.35 -15.39
C GLY A 29 -12.51 16.30 -16.39
N ASP A 30 -12.49 15.38 -17.37
CA ASP A 30 -13.54 15.23 -18.41
C ASP A 30 -14.67 14.25 -18.01
N GLN A 31 -14.86 14.04 -16.71
CA GLN A 31 -15.82 13.07 -16.17
C GLN A 31 -17.09 13.75 -15.65
N SER A 32 -18.22 13.04 -15.75
CA SER A 32 -19.44 13.47 -15.06
C SER A 32 -19.28 13.35 -13.54
N LEU A 33 -20.04 14.15 -12.79
CA LEU A 33 -20.04 14.11 -11.32
C LEU A 33 -20.27 12.70 -10.76
N GLU A 34 -21.19 11.94 -11.35
CA GLU A 34 -21.47 10.56 -10.92
C GLU A 34 -20.26 9.64 -11.16
N ALA A 35 -19.57 9.79 -12.29
CA ALA A 35 -18.37 9.03 -12.58
C ALA A 35 -17.23 9.41 -11.62
N SER A 36 -17.03 10.70 -11.35
CA SER A 36 -16.03 11.17 -10.39
C SER A 36 -16.27 10.66 -8.97
N LEU A 37 -17.53 10.57 -8.53
CA LEU A 37 -17.87 10.00 -7.22
C LEU A 37 -17.56 8.49 -7.16
N LYS A 38 -17.87 7.74 -8.22
CA LYS A 38 -17.52 6.31 -8.32
C LYS A 38 -16.01 6.08 -8.30
N ASP A 39 -15.27 6.87 -9.07
CA ASP A 39 -13.81 6.80 -9.10
C ASP A 39 -13.21 7.18 -7.73
N PHE A 40 -13.76 8.18 -7.04
CA PHE A 40 -13.35 8.54 -5.68
C PHE A 40 -13.58 7.41 -4.66
N GLU A 41 -14.79 6.83 -4.63
CA GLU A 41 -15.12 5.71 -3.73
C GLU A 41 -14.19 4.51 -3.99
N ARG A 42 -13.96 4.19 -5.26
CA ARG A 42 -13.06 3.10 -5.65
C ARG A 42 -11.63 3.41 -5.26
N GLY A 43 -11.16 4.63 -5.48
CA GLY A 43 -9.84 5.10 -5.11
C GLY A 43 -9.61 4.99 -3.60
N MET A 44 -10.58 5.38 -2.78
CA MET A 44 -10.52 5.24 -1.33
C MET A 44 -10.41 3.78 -0.88
N ALA A 45 -11.21 2.89 -1.48
CA ALA A 45 -11.13 1.46 -1.19
C ALA A 45 -9.75 0.87 -1.55
N LEU A 46 -9.20 1.24 -2.70
CA LEU A 46 -7.87 0.79 -3.14
C LEU A 46 -6.75 1.32 -2.25
N ALA A 47 -6.82 2.59 -1.83
CA ALA A 47 -5.87 3.18 -0.90
C ALA A 47 -5.85 2.43 0.44
N GLN A 48 -7.03 2.07 0.97
CA GLN A 48 -7.15 1.29 2.20
C GLN A 48 -6.53 -0.11 2.05
N ILE A 49 -6.75 -0.78 0.91
CA ILE A 49 -6.15 -2.08 0.60
C ILE A 49 -4.62 -1.98 0.55
N CYS A 50 -4.09 -0.96 -0.15
CA CYS A 50 -2.65 -0.72 -0.24
C CYS A 50 -2.05 -0.50 1.15
N ARG A 51 -2.67 0.35 1.98
CA ARG A 51 -2.20 0.61 3.35
C ARG A 51 -2.16 -0.66 4.19
N SER A 52 -3.25 -1.43 4.16
CA SER A 52 -3.36 -2.67 4.93
C SER A 52 -2.32 -3.72 4.49
N SER A 53 -1.98 -3.73 3.20
CA SER A 53 -0.95 -4.62 2.65
C SER A 53 0.46 -4.23 3.12
N LEU A 54 0.74 -2.92 3.18
CA LEU A 54 2.01 -2.39 3.70
C LEU A 54 2.15 -2.65 5.20
N ASP A 55 1.11 -2.38 5.99
CA ASP A 55 1.11 -2.62 7.44
C ASP A 55 1.37 -4.11 7.74
N ALA A 56 0.74 -5.02 6.98
CA ALA A 56 0.97 -6.46 7.12
C ALA A 56 2.40 -6.89 6.72
N ALA A 57 3.02 -6.20 5.75
CA ALA A 57 4.39 -6.45 5.35
C ALA A 57 5.37 -5.98 6.44
N GLU A 58 5.15 -4.78 6.99
CA GLU A 58 5.93 -4.22 8.08
C GLU A 58 5.91 -5.12 9.32
N GLN A 59 4.73 -5.54 9.77
CA GLN A 59 4.58 -6.47 10.91
C GLN A 59 5.35 -7.78 10.69
N LYS A 60 5.34 -8.29 9.45
CA LYS A 60 6.06 -9.51 9.11
C LYS A 60 7.57 -9.32 9.15
N VAL A 61 8.08 -8.18 8.69
CA VAL A 61 9.50 -7.83 8.79
C VAL A 61 9.91 -7.71 10.26
N GLN A 62 9.14 -6.98 11.07
CA GLN A 62 9.39 -6.83 12.50
C GLN A 62 9.47 -8.19 13.22
N THR A 63 8.49 -9.07 12.96
CA THR A 63 8.47 -10.44 13.54
C THR A 63 9.69 -11.27 13.10
N LEU A 64 10.20 -11.09 11.88
CA LEU A 64 11.37 -11.81 11.39
C LEU A 64 12.66 -11.31 12.05
N ILE A 65 12.79 -9.99 12.25
CA ILE A 65 13.93 -9.38 12.96
C ILE A 65 13.95 -9.87 14.41
N GLU A 66 12.81 -9.83 15.11
CA GLU A 66 12.68 -10.33 16.49
C GLU A 66 13.05 -11.81 16.63
N LYS A 67 12.66 -12.66 15.66
CA LYS A 67 12.96 -14.10 15.68
C LYS A 67 14.43 -14.43 15.40
N ASN A 68 15.14 -13.56 14.69
CA ASN A 68 16.56 -13.75 14.37
C ASN A 68 17.50 -13.21 15.47
N GLY A 69 16.97 -12.65 16.55
CA GLY A 69 17.75 -12.36 17.76
C GLY A 69 18.65 -11.12 17.71
N GLU A 70 18.63 -10.32 16.64
CA GLU A 70 19.38 -9.06 16.57
C GLU A 70 18.45 -7.89 16.24
N LEU A 71 17.83 -7.32 17.28
CA LEU A 71 17.35 -5.94 17.25
C LEU A 71 18.51 -5.05 17.71
N GLN A 72 19.23 -4.44 16.76
CA GLN A 72 20.01 -3.24 17.04
C GLN A 72 19.19 -2.03 16.64
N THR A 73 18.52 -1.42 17.61
CA THR A 73 17.96 -0.09 17.49
C THR A 73 19.04 0.90 17.92
N GLU A 74 19.65 1.59 16.97
CA GLU A 74 20.48 2.76 17.24
C GLU A 74 19.56 3.98 17.46
N PRO A 75 19.83 4.82 18.47
CA PRO A 75 19.12 6.10 18.62
C PRO A 75 19.25 6.94 17.34
N PHE A 76 18.11 7.42 16.82
CA PHE A 76 18.14 8.44 15.77
C PHE A 76 18.55 9.77 16.42
N GLU A 77 19.81 10.17 16.23
CA GLU A 77 20.26 11.53 16.54
C GLU A 77 19.98 12.44 15.34
N PRO A 78 19.07 13.42 15.46
CA PRO A 78 18.93 14.45 14.43
C PRO A 78 20.25 15.24 14.37
N GLN A 79 20.87 15.30 13.20
CA GLN A 79 21.93 16.28 12.95
C GLN A 79 21.28 17.67 12.84
N ASP A 80 21.62 18.56 13.78
CA ASP A 80 21.35 20.00 13.70
C ASP A 80 22.06 20.64 12.48
#